data_AF-A0A7R9SZ01-F1
#
_entry.id   AF-A0A7R9SZ01-F1
#
_cell.length_a   1.000
_cell.length_b   1.000
_cell.length_c   1.000
_cell.angle_alpha   90.00
_cell.angle_beta   90.00
_cell.angle_gamma   90.00
#
_symmetry.space_group_name_H-M   'P 1'
#
loop_
_entity.id
_entity.type
_entity.pdbx_description
1 polymer ?
#
loop_
_entity_poly.entity_id
_entity_poly.type
_entity_poly.pdbx_seq_one_letter_code
_entity_poly.pdbx_strand_id
1 'polypeptide(L)'
;AGAATSSARARDDARATCENAHVDARRVVDDRGRACAWYEVDSVTGCCSTTTTAARYACDGCDESARCCRDYETCAACCQGPTHDVEAAMKRHARGRNQIATGFFEDAFEYCKSRCRTQPSVTFHENTYAYDTAYCYGDYPVNEDPVPAKGKKTFAGDSADES
;
A
#
# COMPACT_ATOMS: atom_id res chain seq x y z
N ALA A 1 8.48 -27.22 9.43
CA ALA A 1 7.53 -26.27 10.05
C ALA A 1 7.03 -25.34 8.96
N GLY A 2 5.78 -25.48 8.49
CA GLY A 2 5.31 -24.77 7.29
C GLY A 2 3.80 -24.79 7.07
N ALA A 3 3.00 -24.82 8.15
CA ALA A 3 1.54 -25.01 8.07
C ALA A 3 0.71 -23.82 8.58
N ALA A 4 1.34 -22.77 9.16
CA ALA A 4 0.61 -21.64 9.74
C ALA A 4 0.27 -20.54 8.71
N THR A 5 1.14 -20.32 7.73
CA THR A 5 1.06 -19.26 6.71
C THR A 5 -0.04 -19.47 5.66
N SER A 6 -0.56 -20.68 5.52
CA SER A 6 -1.69 -21.00 4.63
C SER A 6 -3.05 -20.79 5.31
N SER A 7 -3.12 -20.86 6.63
CA SER A 7 -4.39 -20.84 7.38
C SER A 7 -4.97 -19.43 7.55
N ALA A 8 -4.12 -18.41 7.74
CA ALA A 8 -4.57 -17.01 7.79
C ALA A 8 -5.01 -16.52 6.40
N ARG A 9 -4.17 -16.71 5.38
CA ARG A 9 -4.48 -16.32 3.99
C ARG A 9 -5.72 -17.03 3.40
N ALA A 10 -5.97 -18.27 3.80
CA ALA A 10 -7.19 -18.99 3.39
C ALA A 10 -8.46 -18.48 4.09
N ARG A 11 -8.35 -17.82 5.25
CA ARG A 11 -9.49 -17.23 5.95
C ARG A 11 -9.94 -15.93 5.28
N ASP A 12 -9.01 -15.14 4.74
CA ASP A 12 -9.33 -13.87 4.07
C ASP A 12 -10.02 -14.10 2.71
N ASP A 13 -9.56 -15.09 1.94
CA ASP A 13 -10.26 -15.50 0.71
C ASP A 13 -11.62 -16.18 0.99
N ALA A 14 -11.86 -16.66 2.22
CA ALA A 14 -13.13 -17.30 2.61
C ALA A 14 -14.20 -16.29 3.09
N ARG A 15 -13.83 -15.04 3.37
CA ARG A 15 -14.79 -14.00 3.75
C ARG A 15 -15.65 -13.62 2.54
N ALA A 16 -16.96 -13.59 2.71
CA ALA A 16 -17.90 -13.29 1.62
C ALA A 16 -17.83 -11.81 1.16
N THR A 17 -17.37 -10.91 2.03
CA THR A 17 -17.21 -9.48 1.76
C THR A 17 -15.76 -9.06 1.89
N CYS A 18 -15.41 -7.91 1.32
CA CYS A 18 -14.09 -7.30 1.43
C CYS A 18 -14.14 -6.00 2.24
N GLU A 19 -13.10 -5.76 3.03
CA GLU A 19 -12.76 -4.40 3.46
C GLU A 19 -12.06 -3.66 2.33
N ASN A 20 -12.21 -2.34 2.30
CA ASN A 20 -11.60 -1.50 1.29
C ASN A 20 -10.87 -0.29 1.88
N ALA A 21 -10.00 0.28 1.07
CA ALA A 21 -9.36 1.56 1.32
C ALA A 21 -9.14 2.30 0.00
N HIS A 22 -9.10 3.62 0.06
CA HIS A 22 -8.82 4.49 -1.07
C HIS A 22 -8.35 5.86 -0.58
N VAL A 23 -7.57 6.57 -1.38
CA VAL A 23 -7.28 8.00 -1.14
C VAL A 23 -8.35 8.87 -1.80
N ASP A 24 -8.81 8.52 -2.99
CA ASP A 24 -9.78 9.29 -3.76
C ASP A 24 -10.84 8.39 -4.42
N ALA A 25 -11.73 9.00 -5.19
CA ALA A 25 -12.83 8.30 -5.86
C ALA A 25 -12.43 7.62 -7.18
N ARG A 26 -11.14 7.50 -7.53
CA ARG A 26 -10.70 6.91 -8.80
C ARG A 26 -10.47 5.41 -8.67
N ARG A 27 -9.78 4.99 -7.60
CA ARG A 27 -9.37 3.60 -7.39
C ARG A 27 -9.70 3.15 -5.99
N VAL A 28 -9.85 1.84 -5.84
CA VAL A 28 -10.12 1.17 -4.56
C VAL A 28 -9.19 -0.01 -4.45
N VAL A 29 -8.62 -0.23 -3.26
CA VAL A 29 -7.91 -1.46 -2.88
C VAL A 29 -8.74 -2.25 -1.88
N ASP A 30 -8.73 -3.58 -1.99
CA ASP A 30 -9.38 -4.49 -1.06
C ASP A 30 -8.41 -5.33 -0.21
N ASP A 31 -8.97 -5.95 0.83
CA ASP A 31 -8.29 -6.89 1.74
C ASP A 31 -7.86 -8.22 1.09
N ARG A 32 -8.25 -8.48 -0.16
CA ARG A 32 -7.73 -9.59 -0.97
C ARG A 32 -6.48 -9.18 -1.75
N GLY A 33 -6.06 -7.93 -1.61
CA GLY A 33 -4.89 -7.36 -2.27
C GLY A 33 -5.11 -7.04 -3.74
N ARG A 34 -6.35 -6.76 -4.15
CA ARG A 34 -6.65 -6.26 -5.50
C ARG A 34 -6.90 -4.78 -5.46
N ALA A 35 -6.54 -4.09 -6.53
CA ALA A 35 -6.88 -2.70 -6.72
C ALA A 35 -7.53 -2.49 -8.08
N CYS A 36 -8.73 -1.90 -8.09
CA CYS A 36 -9.57 -1.71 -9.27
C CYS A 36 -10.10 -0.27 -9.34
N ALA A 37 -10.74 0.10 -10.46
CA ALA A 37 -11.47 1.36 -10.51
C ALA A 37 -12.71 1.28 -9.59
N TRP A 38 -13.14 2.41 -9.05
CA TRP A 38 -14.25 2.45 -8.08
C TRP A 38 -15.56 1.82 -8.61
N TYR A 39 -15.81 1.92 -9.92
CA TYR A 39 -17.00 1.36 -10.57
C TYR A 39 -16.90 -0.15 -10.87
N GLU A 40 -15.73 -0.75 -10.66
CA GLU A 40 -15.48 -2.19 -10.81
C GLU A 40 -15.62 -2.96 -9.48
N VAL A 41 -15.84 -2.25 -8.38
CA VAL A 41 -16.11 -2.84 -7.08
C VAL A 41 -17.51 -3.46 -7.11
N ASP A 42 -17.60 -4.74 -6.77
CA ASP A 42 -18.87 -5.43 -6.66
C ASP A 42 -19.68 -4.84 -5.48
N SER A 43 -20.86 -4.30 -5.76
CA SER A 43 -21.65 -3.56 -4.76
C SER A 43 -22.22 -4.43 -3.63
N VAL A 44 -22.23 -5.76 -3.80
CA VAL A 44 -22.77 -6.70 -2.81
C VAL A 44 -21.67 -7.13 -1.84
N THR A 45 -20.50 -7.44 -2.37
CA THR A 45 -19.36 -7.98 -1.61
C THR A 45 -18.37 -6.89 -1.19
N GLY A 46 -18.33 -5.75 -1.88
CA GLY A 46 -17.35 -4.69 -1.67
C GLY A 46 -15.96 -5.02 -2.22
N CYS A 47 -15.82 -6.08 -3.00
CA CYS A 47 -14.57 -6.60 -3.51
C CYS A 47 -14.28 -6.15 -4.94
N CYS A 48 -13.00 -6.01 -5.28
CA CYS A 48 -12.59 -5.87 -6.67
C CYS A 48 -12.76 -7.20 -7.42
N SER A 49 -13.36 -7.15 -8.61
CA SER A 49 -13.61 -8.35 -9.41
C SER A 49 -12.33 -9.07 -9.85
N THR A 50 -12.34 -10.40 -9.79
CA THR A 50 -11.25 -11.26 -10.28
C THR A 50 -11.14 -11.32 -11.81
N THR A 51 -12.15 -10.84 -12.53
CA THR A 51 -12.23 -10.86 -14.00
C THR A 51 -11.69 -9.59 -14.66
N THR A 52 -11.35 -8.57 -13.86
CA THR A 52 -10.80 -7.29 -14.34
C THR A 52 -9.28 -7.32 -14.42
N THR A 53 -8.66 -6.25 -14.93
CA THR A 53 -7.20 -6.05 -14.91
C THR A 53 -6.63 -5.88 -13.49
N ALA A 54 -7.45 -5.97 -12.43
CA ALA A 54 -7.03 -5.90 -11.04
C ALA A 54 -6.26 -7.17 -10.62
N ALA A 55 -5.02 -7.29 -11.11
CA ALA A 55 -4.09 -8.32 -10.72
C ALA A 55 -3.89 -8.28 -9.20
N ARG A 56 -3.92 -9.46 -8.58
CA ARG A 56 -3.74 -9.61 -7.13
C ARG A 56 -2.29 -9.27 -6.79
N TYR A 57 -2.10 -8.40 -5.80
CA TYR A 57 -0.81 -7.92 -5.32
C TYR A 57 0.04 -7.26 -6.41
N ALA A 58 -0.61 -6.56 -7.34
CA ALA A 58 0.10 -5.84 -8.39
C ALA A 58 1.02 -4.77 -7.80
N CYS A 59 2.28 -4.78 -8.24
CA CYS A 59 3.31 -3.81 -7.85
C CYS A 59 3.72 -2.88 -9.02
N ASP A 60 2.96 -2.88 -10.12
CA ASP A 60 3.22 -2.02 -11.26
C ASP A 60 3.13 -0.54 -10.85
N GLY A 61 4.21 0.21 -11.05
CA GLY A 61 4.33 1.59 -10.58
C GLY A 61 4.95 1.74 -9.19
N CYS A 62 5.48 0.65 -8.61
CA CYS A 62 6.35 0.67 -7.45
C CYS A 62 7.84 0.62 -7.84
N ASP A 63 8.66 1.36 -7.12
CA ASP A 63 10.11 1.16 -7.08
C ASP A 63 10.41 0.13 -5.99
N GLU A 64 10.82 -1.08 -6.40
CA GLU A 64 11.12 -2.19 -5.48
C GLU A 64 12.31 -1.88 -4.54
N SER A 65 13.27 -1.08 -5.00
CA SER A 65 14.45 -0.73 -4.21
C SER A 65 14.10 0.25 -3.10
N ALA A 66 13.25 1.22 -3.42
CA ALA A 66 12.72 2.17 -2.45
C ALA A 66 11.55 1.58 -1.65
N ARG A 67 10.87 0.54 -2.15
CA ARG A 67 9.59 0.02 -1.64
C ARG A 67 8.53 1.11 -1.51
N CYS A 68 8.47 1.96 -2.54
CA CYS A 68 7.54 3.08 -2.66
C CYS A 68 6.82 3.02 -4.01
N CYS A 69 5.58 3.45 -4.04
CA CYS A 69 4.71 3.40 -5.20
C CYS A 69 4.11 4.78 -5.51
N ARG A 70 3.70 4.94 -6.77
CA ARG A 70 3.04 6.16 -7.24
C ARG A 70 1.63 6.33 -6.70
N ASP A 71 0.89 5.23 -6.59
CA ASP A 71 -0.49 5.23 -6.11
C ASP A 71 -0.61 4.51 -4.77
N TYR A 72 -1.49 5.02 -3.91
CA TYR A 72 -1.80 4.42 -2.62
C TYR A 72 -2.37 3.02 -2.74
N GLU A 73 -3.35 2.84 -3.64
CA GLU A 73 -4.06 1.56 -3.82
C GLU A 73 -3.10 0.48 -4.33
N THR A 74 -2.16 0.86 -5.20
CA THR A 74 -1.07 -0.03 -5.63
C THR A 74 -0.13 -0.36 -4.49
N CYS A 75 0.28 0.63 -3.68
CA CYS A 75 1.13 0.38 -2.51
C CYS A 75 0.50 -0.64 -1.55
N ALA A 76 -0.77 -0.41 -1.19
CA ALA A 76 -1.49 -1.26 -0.25
C ALA A 76 -1.75 -2.66 -0.81
N ALA A 77 -2.01 -2.79 -2.11
CA ALA A 77 -2.13 -4.09 -2.77
C ALA A 77 -0.78 -4.82 -2.82
N CYS A 78 0.27 -4.18 -3.34
CA CYS A 78 1.61 -4.74 -3.47
C CYS A 78 2.18 -5.19 -2.11
N CYS A 79 2.04 -4.36 -1.08
CA CYS A 79 2.52 -4.64 0.28
C CYS A 79 1.97 -5.96 0.84
N GLN A 80 0.72 -6.33 0.54
CA GLN A 80 0.12 -7.59 1.00
C GLN A 80 0.67 -8.83 0.28
N GLY A 81 1.46 -8.63 -0.77
CA GLY A 81 2.01 -9.68 -1.61
C GLY A 81 2.89 -10.68 -0.84
N PRO A 82 2.90 -11.96 -1.24
CA PRO A 82 3.66 -13.01 -0.56
C PRO A 82 5.18 -12.84 -0.68
N THR A 83 5.65 -11.95 -1.56
CA THR A 83 7.05 -11.55 -1.71
C THR A 83 7.54 -10.72 -0.53
N HIS A 84 6.63 -10.22 0.32
CA HIS A 84 6.93 -9.41 1.49
C HIS A 84 6.59 -10.18 2.78
N ASP A 85 7.48 -10.11 3.77
CA ASP A 85 7.26 -10.70 5.10
C ASP A 85 6.42 -9.77 5.98
N VAL A 86 5.15 -9.60 5.59
CA VAL A 86 4.18 -8.76 6.29
C VAL A 86 3.94 -9.28 7.71
N GLU A 87 3.88 -10.59 7.91
CA GLU A 87 3.63 -11.19 9.22
C GLU A 87 4.70 -10.83 10.25
N ALA A 88 5.98 -10.82 9.86
CA ALA A 88 7.04 -10.33 10.73
C ALA A 88 6.99 -8.81 10.87
N ALA A 89 6.68 -8.06 9.80
CA ALA A 89 6.61 -6.61 9.84
C ALA A 89 5.51 -6.09 10.78
N MET A 90 4.33 -6.72 10.79
CA MET A 90 3.20 -6.38 11.68
C MET A 90 3.57 -6.40 13.16
N LYS A 91 4.47 -7.32 13.55
CA LYS A 91 4.92 -7.48 14.94
C LYS A 91 6.07 -6.53 15.30
N ARG A 92 6.69 -5.89 14.32
CA ARG A 92 7.80 -4.94 14.50
C ARG A 92 7.32 -3.49 14.50
N HIS A 93 6.28 -3.19 13.72
CA HIS A 93 5.76 -1.84 13.58
C HIS A 93 4.53 -1.61 14.47
N ALA A 94 4.67 -0.70 15.43
CA ALA A 94 3.54 -0.25 16.21
C ALA A 94 2.54 0.53 15.34
N ARG A 95 1.26 0.52 15.72
CA ARG A 95 0.18 1.20 14.98
C ARG A 95 0.43 2.70 14.82
N GLY A 96 0.88 3.36 15.89
CA GLY A 96 1.41 4.71 15.87
C GLY A 96 2.91 4.70 15.61
N ARG A 97 3.38 5.60 14.72
CA ARG A 97 4.81 5.75 14.40
C ARG A 97 5.61 5.92 15.69
N ASN A 98 6.47 4.94 15.98
CA ASN A 98 7.33 4.92 17.17
C ASN A 98 6.57 4.94 18.51
N GLN A 99 5.28 4.59 18.53
CA GLN A 99 4.42 4.61 19.71
C GLN A 99 4.01 3.18 20.09
N ILE A 100 4.91 2.42 20.73
CA ILE A 100 4.68 1.02 21.09
C ILE A 100 3.40 0.82 21.92
N ALA A 101 3.02 1.81 22.73
CA ALA A 101 1.80 1.79 23.53
C ALA A 101 0.49 1.65 22.71
N THR A 102 0.53 1.96 21.40
CA THR A 102 -0.62 1.80 20.49
C THR A 102 -0.85 0.35 20.04
N GLY A 103 0.04 -0.57 20.43
CA GLY A 103 -0.01 -1.97 20.04
C GLY A 103 0.46 -2.21 18.60
N PHE A 104 0.25 -3.44 18.13
CA PHE A 104 0.70 -3.96 16.84
C PHE A 104 -0.48 -4.39 15.97
N PHE A 105 -0.20 -4.67 14.70
CA PHE A 105 -1.22 -5.10 13.75
C PHE A 105 -1.45 -6.61 13.82
N GLU A 106 -2.70 -7.02 13.61
CA GLU A 106 -3.10 -8.42 13.55
C GLU A 106 -3.50 -8.85 12.13
N ASP A 107 -3.79 -7.88 11.28
CA ASP A 107 -4.26 -8.06 9.92
C ASP A 107 -3.31 -7.38 8.91
N ALA A 108 -3.00 -8.11 7.84
CA ALA A 108 -2.05 -7.68 6.81
C ALA A 108 -2.56 -6.45 6.05
N PHE A 109 -3.88 -6.38 5.80
CA PHE A 109 -4.49 -5.25 5.12
C PHE A 109 -4.47 -3.99 6.00
N GLU A 110 -4.80 -4.10 7.29
CA GLU A 110 -4.70 -3.02 8.28
C GLU A 110 -3.27 -2.46 8.37
N TYR A 111 -2.28 -3.35 8.37
CA TYR A 111 -0.87 -2.97 8.36
C TYR A 111 -0.50 -2.22 7.09
N CYS A 112 -0.77 -2.80 5.91
CA CYS A 112 -0.36 -2.23 4.64
C CYS A 112 -1.05 -0.89 4.36
N LYS A 113 -2.36 -0.77 4.64
CA LYS A 113 -3.10 0.48 4.46
C LYS A 113 -2.61 1.59 5.40
N SER A 114 -2.14 1.23 6.60
CA SER A 114 -1.53 2.19 7.53
C SER A 114 -0.13 2.60 7.09
N ARG A 115 0.71 1.62 6.72
CA ARG A 115 2.10 1.84 6.35
C ARG A 115 2.23 2.69 5.09
N CYS A 116 1.40 2.44 4.09
CA CYS A 116 1.42 3.11 2.79
C CYS A 116 0.96 4.57 2.82
N ARG A 117 0.42 5.11 3.92
CA ARG A 117 -0.01 6.51 3.96
C ARG A 117 1.16 7.47 3.75
N THR A 118 0.92 8.54 2.99
CA THR A 118 1.92 9.58 2.77
C THR A 118 2.34 10.24 4.08
N GLN A 119 3.61 10.59 4.20
CA GLN A 119 4.14 11.27 5.36
C GLN A 119 4.23 12.79 5.11
N PRO A 120 4.03 13.66 6.11
CA PRO A 120 4.16 15.11 5.93
C PRO A 120 5.53 15.54 5.42
N SER A 121 6.55 14.73 5.63
CA SER A 121 7.93 14.93 5.17
C SER A 121 8.14 14.73 3.68
N VAL A 122 7.21 14.06 2.99
CA VAL A 122 7.25 13.95 1.52
C VAL A 122 6.53 15.11 0.84
N THR A 123 5.95 16.06 1.58
CA THR A 123 5.36 17.28 1.01
C THR A 123 6.36 18.44 1.03
N PHE A 124 6.45 19.18 -0.07
CA PHE A 124 7.40 20.30 -0.24
C PHE A 124 6.70 21.67 -0.14
N HIS A 125 5.60 21.86 -0.88
CA HIS A 125 4.75 23.07 -0.84
C HIS A 125 3.27 22.73 -1.04
N GLU A 126 2.38 23.26 -0.19
CA GLU A 126 0.91 23.26 -0.39
C GLU A 126 0.31 21.90 -0.82
N ASN A 127 0.71 20.81 -0.14
CA ASN A 127 0.32 19.40 -0.44
C ASN A 127 0.95 18.78 -1.70
N THR A 128 1.87 19.46 -2.38
CA THR A 128 2.66 18.89 -3.48
C THR A 128 3.72 17.95 -2.93
N TYR A 129 3.74 16.71 -3.45
CA TYR A 129 4.74 15.72 -3.09
C TYR A 129 6.09 15.99 -3.75
N ALA A 130 7.17 15.77 -3.01
CA ALA A 130 8.54 15.97 -3.48
C ALA A 130 9.00 14.87 -4.45
N TYR A 131 8.26 13.76 -4.54
CA TYR A 131 8.59 12.57 -5.33
C TYR A 131 7.32 12.00 -5.96
N ASP A 132 7.46 11.43 -7.15
CA ASP A 132 6.37 10.73 -7.83
C ASP A 132 5.94 9.44 -7.11
N THR A 133 6.81 8.86 -6.26
CA THR A 133 6.54 7.66 -5.45
C THR A 133 6.37 8.01 -3.96
N ALA A 134 5.22 8.56 -3.60
CA ALA A 134 4.95 9.09 -2.25
C ALA A 134 4.40 8.06 -1.24
N TYR A 135 3.99 6.87 -1.69
CA TYR A 135 3.34 5.86 -0.86
C TYR A 135 4.26 4.68 -0.62
N CYS A 136 4.70 4.47 0.62
CA CYS A 136 5.83 3.59 0.90
C CYS A 136 5.51 2.51 1.94
N TYR A 137 6.02 1.30 1.72
CA TYR A 137 5.83 0.14 2.59
C TYR A 137 7.15 -0.46 3.10
N GLY A 138 8.29 0.14 2.77
CA GLY A 138 9.61 -0.28 3.23
C GLY A 138 9.87 -0.07 4.72
N ASP A 139 10.99 -0.63 5.19
CA ASP A 139 11.55 -0.35 6.52
C ASP A 139 12.55 0.80 6.35
N TYR A 140 12.28 1.93 6.99
CA TYR A 140 13.14 3.11 6.95
C TYR A 140 13.64 3.44 8.35
N PRO A 141 14.80 4.09 8.49
CA PRO A 141 15.30 4.50 9.79
C PRO A 141 14.26 5.33 10.53
N VAL A 142 14.17 5.14 11.84
CA VAL A 142 13.14 5.73 12.73
C VAL A 142 12.99 7.26 12.55
N ASN A 143 14.10 7.91 12.22
CA ASN A 143 14.23 9.36 12.06
C ASN A 143 14.38 9.81 10.60
N GLU A 144 14.30 8.89 9.65
CA GLU A 144 14.37 9.20 8.23
C GLU A 144 13.04 8.85 7.60
N ASP A 145 12.51 9.80 6.87
CA ASP A 145 11.32 9.55 6.09
C ASP A 145 11.66 8.66 4.89
N PRO A 146 10.68 7.93 4.35
CA PRO A 146 10.87 7.08 3.20
C PRO A 146 11.15 7.93 1.96
N VAL A 147 12.40 8.34 1.81
CA VAL A 147 12.85 9.13 0.67
C VAL A 147 13.38 8.14 -0.36
N PRO A 148 12.78 8.04 -1.57
CA PRO A 148 13.38 7.29 -2.66
C PRO A 148 14.83 7.73 -2.85
N ALA A 149 15.75 6.77 -2.92
CA ALA A 149 17.18 7.03 -2.87
C ALA A 149 17.63 7.92 -4.03
N LYS A 150 17.83 9.23 -3.78
CA LYS A 150 18.50 10.22 -4.65
C LYS A 150 18.32 9.97 -6.16
N GLY A 151 17.10 9.72 -6.62
CA GLY A 151 16.71 10.00 -7.99
C GLY A 151 16.60 11.52 -8.14
N LYS A 152 16.91 12.07 -9.32
CA LYS A 152 16.69 13.50 -9.58
C LYS A 152 15.26 13.85 -9.16
N LYS A 153 15.07 14.96 -8.43
CA LYS A 153 13.74 15.49 -8.13
C LYS A 153 13.04 15.71 -9.48
N THR A 154 12.16 14.81 -9.87
CA THR A 154 11.18 15.08 -10.91
C THR A 154 10.00 15.67 -10.18
N PHE A 155 9.75 16.95 -10.43
CA PHE A 155 8.62 17.63 -9.84
C PHE A 155 7.38 17.25 -10.64
N ALA A 156 6.23 17.14 -9.97
CA ALA A 156 4.94 17.04 -10.64
C ALA A 156 4.74 18.30 -11.52
N GLY A 157 5.09 18.18 -12.80
CA GLY A 157 5.22 19.30 -13.75
C GLY A 157 6.37 19.16 -14.75
N ASP A 158 7.34 18.28 -14.53
CA ASP A 158 8.45 18.00 -15.47
C ASP A 158 8.08 17.00 -16.59
N SER A 159 6.78 16.81 -16.88
CA SER A 159 6.35 15.98 -18.02
C SER A 159 6.58 16.73 -19.33
N ALA A 160 7.44 16.19 -20.19
CA ALA A 160 7.83 16.75 -21.48
C ALA A 160 6.76 16.60 -22.59
N ASP A 161 5.47 16.58 -22.24
CA ASP A 161 4.36 16.27 -23.16
C ASP A 161 3.24 17.32 -23.14
N GLU A 162 3.55 18.57 -22.78
CA GLU A 162 2.71 19.73 -23.14
C GLU A 162 3.55 20.70 -23.98
N SER A 163 3.41 20.59 -25.30
CA SER A 163 3.85 21.59 -26.30
C SER A 163 2.62 22.22 -26.95
#